data_AF-A0A9W8TVX4-F1
#
_entry.id   AF-A0A9W8TVX4-F1
#
_cell.length_a   1.000
_cell.length_b   1.000
_cell.length_c   1.000
_cell.angle_alpha   90.00
_cell.angle_beta   90.00
_cell.angle_gamma   90.00
#
_symmetry.space_group_name_H-M   'P 1'
#
loop_
_entity.id
_entity.type
_entity.pdbx_description
1 polymer ?
#
loop_
_entity_poly.entity_id
_entity_poly.type
_entity_poly.pdbx_seq_one_letter_code
_entity_poly.pdbx_strand_id
1 'polypeptide(L)'
;MGRGVSDADWSNPEDTGAVIQFFFKAENHGKLGQGGKPTKAALNECAAYLAKNQEVKKGGPKTAGAIGTRWRKIKSIFEAILAVKQKKFVGASGWNYDDETGFGVTESNIDEWNDFVRTHTIFKPFATKGWEFFDEVQEILPATTSVTVLGMVMGYGALDMYVYR
;
A
#
# COMPACT_ATOMS: atom_id res chain seq x y z
N MET A 1 -19.89 -8.00 -30.24
CA MET A 1 -20.24 -6.83 -29.40
C MET A 1 -19.12 -6.56 -28.41
N GLY A 2 -18.27 -5.56 -28.65
CA GLY A 2 -17.30 -5.08 -27.66
C GLY A 2 -17.99 -4.16 -26.65
N ARG A 3 -18.16 -4.59 -25.40
CA ARG A 3 -18.58 -3.69 -24.33
C ARG A 3 -17.37 -2.85 -23.93
N GLY A 4 -17.26 -1.65 -24.51
CA GLY A 4 -16.29 -0.64 -24.09
C GLY A 4 -16.69 -0.06 -22.73
N VAL A 5 -16.42 -0.81 -21.66
CA VAL A 5 -16.34 -0.21 -20.32
C VAL A 5 -14.93 0.37 -20.24
N SER A 6 -14.81 1.69 -20.12
CA SER A 6 -13.52 2.35 -19.91
C SER A 6 -12.84 1.75 -18.67
N ASP A 7 -11.53 1.54 -18.71
CA ASP A 7 -10.78 1.08 -17.54
C ASP A 7 -10.85 2.10 -16.41
N ALA A 8 -10.78 1.62 -15.16
CA ALA A 8 -10.74 2.48 -14.00
C ALA A 8 -9.47 3.35 -14.01
N ASP A 9 -9.64 4.66 -13.89
CA ASP A 9 -8.53 5.61 -13.78
C ASP A 9 -8.08 5.72 -12.31
N TRP A 10 -6.76 5.76 -12.11
CA TRP A 10 -6.11 5.86 -10.80
C TRP A 10 -5.10 7.01 -10.76
N SER A 11 -5.25 8.00 -11.64
CA SER A 11 -4.36 9.16 -11.70
C SER A 11 -4.57 10.11 -10.53
N ASN A 12 -5.76 10.10 -9.91
CA ASN A 12 -6.02 10.85 -8.68
C ASN A 12 -5.39 10.10 -7.48
N PRO A 13 -4.39 10.68 -6.79
CA PRO A 13 -3.80 10.07 -5.60
C PRO A 13 -4.82 9.87 -4.47
N GLU A 14 -5.85 10.71 -4.37
CA GLU A 14 -6.93 10.59 -3.37
C GLU A 14 -7.66 9.25 -3.47
N ASP A 15 -7.82 8.70 -4.68
CA ASP A 15 -8.46 7.39 -4.87
C ASP A 15 -7.63 6.25 -4.26
N THR A 16 -6.30 6.38 -4.31
CA THR A 16 -5.38 5.42 -3.72
C THR A 16 -5.37 5.55 -2.20
N GLY A 17 -5.36 6.78 -1.70
CA GLY A 17 -5.53 7.07 -0.28
C GLY A 17 -6.85 6.53 0.26
N ALA A 18 -7.96 6.71 -0.46
CA ALA A 18 -9.27 6.21 -0.04
C ALA A 18 -9.33 4.66 0.02
N VAL A 19 -8.63 3.96 -0.87
CA VAL A 19 -8.49 2.49 -0.78
C VAL A 19 -7.69 2.11 0.49
N ILE A 20 -6.58 2.77 0.74
CA ILE A 20 -5.72 2.49 1.91
C ILE A 20 -6.46 2.80 3.20
N GLN A 21 -7.06 3.98 3.31
CA GLN A 21 -7.89 4.40 4.45
C GLN A 21 -9.05 3.43 4.70
N PHE A 22 -9.69 2.91 3.65
CA PHE A 22 -10.73 1.91 3.83
C PHE A 22 -10.19 0.65 4.51
N PHE A 23 -9.03 0.15 4.06
CA PHE A 23 -8.40 -1.04 4.65
C PHE A 23 -7.65 -0.77 5.96
N PHE A 24 -7.29 0.47 6.27
CA PHE A 24 -6.67 0.93 7.52
C PHE A 24 -7.67 1.03 8.68
N LYS A 25 -8.97 1.13 8.38
CA LYS A 25 -9.97 1.14 9.45
C LYS A 25 -9.99 -0.22 10.13
N ALA A 26 -9.87 -0.23 11.46
CA ALA A 26 -9.82 -1.45 12.28
C ALA A 26 -10.97 -2.44 12.00
N GLU A 27 -12.17 -1.94 11.71
CA GLU A 27 -13.34 -2.74 11.32
C GLU A 27 -13.15 -3.57 10.04
N ASN A 28 -12.19 -3.18 9.18
CA ASN A 28 -11.87 -3.82 7.91
C ASN A 28 -10.56 -4.62 7.96
N HIS A 29 -9.76 -4.52 9.03
CA HIS A 29 -8.51 -5.28 9.20
C HIS A 29 -8.78 -6.79 9.15
N GLY A 30 -9.81 -7.26 9.86
CA GLY A 30 -10.21 -8.67 9.86
C GLY A 30 -10.77 -9.19 8.54
N LYS A 31 -11.02 -8.29 7.56
CA LYS A 31 -11.50 -8.64 6.21
C LYS A 31 -10.37 -8.86 5.22
N LEU A 32 -9.12 -8.65 5.65
CA LEU A 32 -7.91 -9.04 4.95
C LEU A 32 -7.56 -10.47 5.35
N GLY A 33 -7.50 -11.36 4.37
CA GLY A 33 -7.01 -12.72 4.57
C GLY A 33 -5.49 -12.77 4.76
N GLN A 34 -4.96 -13.99 4.86
CA GLN A 34 -3.53 -14.28 4.96
C GLN A 34 -2.68 -13.46 3.97
N GLY A 35 -1.60 -12.85 4.47
CA GLY A 35 -0.72 -11.98 3.69
C GLY A 35 -1.36 -10.66 3.25
N GLY A 36 -2.42 -10.21 3.94
CA GLY A 36 -3.10 -8.94 3.65
C GLY A 36 -3.87 -8.92 2.33
N LYS A 37 -4.38 -10.08 1.90
CA LYS A 37 -5.16 -10.21 0.66
C LYS A 37 -6.64 -9.87 0.94
N PRO A 38 -7.24 -8.85 0.32
CA PRO A 38 -8.64 -8.53 0.53
C PRO A 38 -9.55 -9.68 0.10
N THR A 39 -10.53 -10.02 0.93
CA THR A 39 -11.61 -10.94 0.54
C THR A 39 -12.50 -10.32 -0.54
N LYS A 40 -13.25 -11.15 -1.27
CA LYS A 40 -14.22 -10.65 -2.26
C LYS A 40 -15.26 -9.72 -1.62
N ALA A 41 -15.70 -10.02 -0.39
CA ALA A 41 -16.60 -9.17 0.37
C ALA A 41 -15.97 -7.80 0.65
N ALA A 42 -14.74 -7.77 1.16
CA ALA A 42 -14.01 -6.52 1.43
C ALA A 42 -13.84 -5.65 0.17
N LEU A 43 -13.55 -6.27 -0.98
CA LEU A 43 -13.43 -5.55 -2.25
C LEU A 43 -14.75 -4.95 -2.72
N ASN A 44 -15.87 -5.64 -2.53
CA ASN A 44 -17.20 -5.11 -2.87
C ASN A 44 -17.59 -3.95 -1.95
N GLU A 45 -17.31 -4.07 -0.65
CA GLU A 45 -17.56 -2.99 0.32
C GLU A 45 -16.69 -1.77 0.04
N CYS A 46 -15.41 -1.98 -0.30
CA CYS A 46 -14.51 -0.90 -0.72
C CYS A 46 -15.01 -0.21 -1.99
N ALA A 47 -15.54 -0.98 -2.97
CA ALA A 47 -16.14 -0.41 -4.17
C ALA A 47 -17.36 0.47 -3.85
N ALA A 48 -18.24 0.00 -2.94
CA ALA A 48 -19.38 0.79 -2.48
C ALA A 48 -18.94 2.05 -1.71
N TYR A 49 -17.89 1.94 -0.88
CA TYR A 49 -17.30 3.07 -0.17
C TYR A 49 -16.74 4.12 -1.15
N LEU A 50 -15.96 3.72 -2.16
CA LEU A 50 -15.43 4.62 -3.17
C LEU A 50 -16.55 5.27 -3.99
N ALA A 51 -17.56 4.50 -4.41
CA ALA A 51 -18.69 5.05 -5.17
C ALA A 51 -19.49 6.11 -4.38
N LYS A 52 -19.51 6.02 -3.05
CA LYS A 52 -20.19 6.99 -2.18
C LYS A 52 -19.33 8.23 -1.87
N ASN A 53 -18.01 8.05 -1.72
CA ASN A 53 -17.12 9.06 -1.16
C ASN A 53 -16.14 9.68 -2.16
N GLN A 54 -16.03 9.13 -3.37
CA GLN A 54 -15.12 9.61 -4.41
C GLN A 54 -15.90 9.90 -5.70
N GLU A 55 -15.69 11.09 -6.24
CA GLU A 55 -16.23 11.44 -7.55
C GLU A 55 -15.42 10.76 -8.66
N VAL A 56 -16.10 10.09 -9.60
CA VAL A 56 -15.45 9.51 -10.77
C VAL A 56 -15.14 10.64 -11.76
N LYS A 57 -13.98 11.27 -11.59
CA LYS A 57 -13.52 12.36 -12.48
C LYS A 57 -13.14 11.86 -13.88
N LYS A 58 -12.69 10.61 -13.99
CA LYS A 58 -12.21 9.99 -15.24
C LYS A 58 -12.28 8.47 -15.19
N GLY A 59 -12.39 7.84 -16.35
CA GLY A 59 -12.34 6.38 -16.50
C GLY A 59 -13.65 5.68 -16.13
N GLY A 60 -13.61 4.35 -16.07
CA GLY A 60 -14.75 3.54 -15.65
C GLY A 60 -14.85 3.40 -14.13
N PRO A 61 -15.90 2.72 -13.66
CA PRO A 61 -16.15 2.54 -12.24
C PRO A 61 -15.04 1.73 -11.56
N LYS A 62 -14.71 2.11 -10.32
CA LYS A 62 -13.77 1.39 -9.46
C LYS A 62 -14.42 0.13 -8.91
N THR A 63 -14.55 -0.88 -9.76
CA THR A 63 -15.10 -2.19 -9.39
C THR A 63 -14.21 -2.92 -8.39
N ALA A 64 -14.76 -3.92 -7.71
CA ALA A 64 -13.99 -4.81 -6.84
C ALA A 64 -12.74 -5.41 -7.51
N GLY A 65 -12.84 -5.76 -8.81
CA GLY A 65 -11.71 -6.26 -9.59
C GLY A 65 -10.62 -5.21 -9.84
N ALA A 66 -11.02 -3.97 -10.14
CA ALA A 66 -10.10 -2.85 -10.31
C ALA A 66 -9.38 -2.52 -9.00
N ILE A 67 -10.12 -2.48 -7.88
CA ILE A 67 -9.58 -2.24 -6.53
C ILE A 67 -8.61 -3.36 -6.14
N GLY A 68 -8.96 -4.63 -6.38
CA GLY A 68 -8.06 -5.75 -6.10
C GLY A 68 -6.75 -5.68 -6.88
N THR A 69 -6.81 -5.24 -8.13
CA THR A 69 -5.61 -5.00 -8.96
C THR A 69 -4.80 -3.82 -8.44
N ARG A 70 -5.46 -2.74 -8.01
CA ARG A 70 -4.80 -1.58 -7.40
C ARG A 70 -4.13 -1.94 -6.07
N TRP A 71 -4.80 -2.70 -5.21
CA TRP A 71 -4.25 -3.17 -3.93
C TRP A 71 -2.98 -3.96 -4.13
N ARG A 72 -2.92 -4.88 -5.12
CA ARG A 72 -1.68 -5.59 -5.46
C ARG A 72 -0.54 -4.63 -5.81
N LYS A 73 -0.81 -3.55 -6.57
CA LYS A 73 0.20 -2.53 -6.88
C LYS A 73 0.66 -1.78 -5.62
N ILE A 74 -0.26 -1.40 -4.74
CA ILE A 74 0.04 -0.75 -3.44
C ILE A 74 0.97 -1.66 -2.62
N LYS A 75 0.63 -2.95 -2.50
CA LYS A 75 1.47 -3.95 -1.85
C LYS A 75 2.87 -4.04 -2.46
N SER A 76 2.96 -4.15 -3.79
CA SER A 76 4.26 -4.24 -4.46
C SER A 76 5.12 -2.99 -4.24
N ILE A 77 4.53 -1.80 -4.20
CA ILE A 77 5.23 -0.56 -3.89
C ILE A 77 5.76 -0.60 -2.46
N PHE A 78 4.91 -0.95 -1.49
CA PHE A 78 5.29 -1.10 -0.09
C PHE A 78 6.45 -2.08 0.09
N GLU A 79 6.32 -3.30 -0.45
CA GLU A 79 7.33 -4.35 -0.33
C GLU A 79 8.66 -3.93 -0.98
N ALA A 80 8.62 -3.23 -2.11
CA ALA A 80 9.81 -2.74 -2.79
C ALA A 80 10.52 -1.63 -1.99
N ILE A 81 9.77 -0.64 -1.48
CA ILE A 81 10.33 0.43 -0.64
C ILE A 81 10.90 -0.17 0.66
N LEU A 82 10.16 -1.06 1.31
CA LEU A 82 10.61 -1.74 2.53
C LEU A 82 11.91 -2.52 2.27
N ALA A 83 12.03 -3.21 1.15
CA ALA A 83 13.25 -3.92 0.78
C ALA A 83 14.45 -2.98 0.56
N VAL A 84 14.23 -1.77 0.01
CA VAL A 84 15.27 -0.74 -0.12
C VAL A 84 15.68 -0.21 1.26
N LYS A 85 14.70 0.15 2.12
CA LYS A 85 14.96 0.61 3.50
C LYS A 85 15.72 -0.44 4.31
N GLN A 86 15.43 -1.73 4.10
CA GLN A 86 16.13 -2.85 4.74
C GLN A 86 17.46 -3.25 4.08
N LYS A 87 17.88 -2.57 3.00
CA LYS A 87 19.09 -2.92 2.23
C LYS A 87 19.09 -4.33 1.65
N LYS A 88 17.90 -4.86 1.35
CA LYS A 88 17.68 -6.19 0.76
C LYS A 88 17.31 -6.14 -0.72
N PHE A 89 17.03 -4.96 -1.28
CA PHE A 89 16.67 -4.83 -2.67
C PHE A 89 17.90 -4.94 -3.59
N VAL A 90 17.90 -5.96 -4.46
CA VAL A 90 18.97 -6.20 -5.42
C VAL A 90 18.99 -5.07 -6.46
N GLY A 91 20.14 -4.41 -6.62
CA GLY A 91 20.32 -3.30 -7.57
C GLY A 91 20.13 -1.91 -6.97
N ALA A 92 19.72 -1.79 -5.69
CA ALA A 92 19.56 -0.51 -5.00
C ALA A 92 20.70 -0.18 -4.01
N SER A 93 21.86 -0.82 -4.12
CA SER A 93 22.97 -0.64 -3.16
C SER A 93 23.53 0.79 -3.11
N GLY A 94 23.40 1.57 -4.19
CA GLY A 94 23.75 2.99 -4.24
C GLY A 94 22.64 3.94 -3.81
N TRP A 95 21.46 3.41 -3.49
CA TRP A 95 20.26 4.20 -3.21
C TRP A 95 19.85 4.10 -1.75
N ASN A 96 19.48 5.24 -1.18
CA ASN A 96 18.79 5.34 0.10
C ASN A 96 17.36 5.80 -0.17
N TYR A 97 16.43 5.36 0.67
CA TYR A 97 15.05 5.81 0.60
C TYR A 97 14.68 6.48 1.92
N ASP A 98 14.08 7.65 1.81
CA ASP A 98 13.58 8.48 2.89
C ASP A 98 12.08 8.77 2.68
N ASP A 99 11.31 8.83 3.75
CA ASP A 99 9.85 8.96 3.65
C ASP A 99 9.40 10.37 3.24
N GLU A 100 10.26 11.39 3.40
CA GLU A 100 9.97 12.76 2.99
C GLU A 100 10.48 13.00 1.56
N THR A 101 11.75 12.69 1.32
CA THR A 101 12.48 13.06 0.09
C THR A 101 12.58 11.93 -0.94
N GLY A 102 12.09 10.73 -0.62
CA GLY A 102 12.16 9.57 -1.51
C GLY A 102 13.60 9.11 -1.71
N PHE A 103 14.04 8.99 -2.96
CA PHE A 103 15.41 8.61 -3.31
C PHE A 103 16.41 9.77 -3.31
N GLY A 104 15.96 11.01 -3.06
CA GLY A 104 16.83 12.19 -3.00
C GLY A 104 17.57 12.47 -4.31
N VAL A 105 16.94 12.19 -5.46
CA VAL A 105 17.54 12.40 -6.78
C VAL A 105 17.75 13.90 -7.03
N THR A 106 18.94 14.25 -7.52
CA THR A 106 19.34 15.60 -7.88
C THR A 106 19.91 15.60 -9.31
N GLU A 107 20.27 16.77 -9.83
CA GLU A 107 20.89 16.88 -11.15
C GLU A 107 22.21 16.08 -11.25
N SER A 108 22.94 15.91 -10.14
CA SER A 108 24.23 15.21 -10.15
C SER A 108 24.14 13.70 -10.29
N ASN A 109 22.98 13.09 -9.99
CA ASN A 109 22.79 11.64 -10.04
C ASN A 109 21.59 11.22 -10.92
N ILE A 110 21.07 12.14 -11.74
CA ILE A 110 19.89 11.90 -12.57
C ILE A 110 20.11 10.80 -13.62
N ASP A 111 21.32 10.68 -14.15
CA ASP A 111 21.66 9.65 -15.14
C ASP A 111 21.67 8.25 -14.50
N GLU A 112 22.27 8.13 -13.32
CA GLU A 112 22.26 6.89 -12.52
C GLU A 112 20.83 6.51 -12.13
N TRP A 113 20.01 7.49 -11.77
CA TRP A 113 18.59 7.29 -11.48
C TRP A 113 17.85 6.77 -12.70
N ASN A 114 18.05 7.38 -13.87
CA ASN A 114 17.41 6.98 -15.13
C ASN A 114 17.76 5.53 -15.51
N ASP A 115 19.02 5.14 -15.33
CA ASP A 115 19.45 3.75 -15.55
C ASP A 115 18.81 2.78 -14.54
N PHE A 116 18.72 3.17 -13.26
CA PHE A 116 18.08 2.37 -12.21
C PHE A 116 16.58 2.18 -12.47
N VAL A 117 15.84 3.24 -12.77
CA VAL A 117 14.37 3.13 -12.99
C VAL A 117 14.00 2.52 -14.34
N ARG A 118 14.96 2.41 -15.28
CA ARG A 118 14.75 1.66 -16.52
C ARG A 118 14.48 0.19 -16.24
N THR A 119 15.14 -0.39 -15.23
CA THR A 119 14.91 -1.79 -14.80
C THR A 119 13.95 -1.88 -13.61
N HIS A 120 13.82 -0.82 -12.83
CA HIS A 120 12.98 -0.78 -11.63
C HIS A 120 11.93 0.32 -11.68
N THR A 121 11.05 0.26 -12.68
CA THR A 121 10.05 1.31 -12.98
C THR A 121 9.09 1.62 -11.82
N ILE A 122 8.96 0.70 -10.85
CA ILE A 122 8.15 0.89 -9.65
C ILE A 122 8.64 2.07 -8.79
N PHE A 123 9.94 2.37 -8.83
CA PHE A 123 10.52 3.46 -8.05
C PHE A 123 10.45 4.82 -8.72
N LYS A 124 10.14 4.86 -10.03
CA LYS A 124 10.10 6.10 -10.82
C LYS A 124 9.34 7.27 -10.16
N PRO A 125 8.17 7.06 -9.51
CA PRO A 125 7.44 8.15 -8.86
C PRO A 125 8.13 8.74 -7.63
N PHE A 126 9.12 8.04 -7.07
CA PHE A 126 9.70 8.36 -5.77
C PHE A 126 11.11 8.98 -5.86
N ALA A 127 11.47 9.55 -7.02
CA ALA A 127 12.77 10.16 -7.24
C ALA A 127 13.09 11.25 -6.20
N THR A 128 12.13 12.13 -5.94
CA THR A 128 12.29 13.34 -5.11
C THR A 128 11.21 13.51 -4.05
N LYS A 129 10.29 12.55 -3.97
CA LYS A 129 9.18 12.56 -3.00
C LYS A 129 9.03 11.17 -2.43
N GLY A 130 8.93 11.06 -1.11
CA GLY A 130 8.56 9.79 -0.49
C GLY A 130 7.09 9.42 -0.71
N TRP A 131 6.70 8.31 -0.11
CA TRP A 131 5.38 7.72 -0.27
C TRP A 131 4.58 7.94 1.01
N GLU A 132 3.66 8.90 0.95
CA GLU A 132 2.87 9.35 2.10
C GLU A 132 2.02 8.25 2.77
N PHE A 133 1.75 7.14 2.06
CA PHE A 133 0.95 6.04 2.58
C PHE A 133 1.78 4.89 3.17
N PHE A 134 3.11 5.05 3.30
CA PHE A 134 3.99 3.96 3.73
C PHE A 134 3.62 3.43 5.12
N ASP A 135 3.45 4.33 6.09
CA ASP A 135 3.17 3.97 7.49
C ASP A 135 1.81 3.29 7.65
N GLU A 136 0.77 3.84 7.00
CA GLU A 136 -0.58 3.28 7.03
C GLU A 136 -0.62 1.88 6.41
N VAL A 137 0.12 1.68 5.31
CA VAL A 137 0.22 0.36 4.68
C VAL A 137 1.08 -0.60 5.50
N GLN A 138 2.08 -0.11 6.23
CA GLN A 138 2.88 -0.93 7.16
C GLN A 138 2.04 -1.44 8.34
N GLU A 139 1.09 -0.65 8.82
CA GLU A 139 0.17 -1.08 9.89
C GLU A 139 -0.78 -2.17 9.40
N ILE A 140 -1.27 -2.06 8.16
CA ILE A 140 -2.14 -3.06 7.52
C ILE A 140 -1.36 -4.33 7.19
N LEU A 141 -0.12 -4.17 6.72
CA LEU A 141 0.78 -5.23 6.28
C LEU A 141 2.00 -5.20 7.19
N PRO A 142 1.90 -5.74 8.42
CA PRO A 142 3.07 -5.85 9.26
C PRO A 142 4.13 -6.58 8.44
N ALA A 143 5.30 -5.95 8.31
CA ALA A 143 6.44 -6.55 7.65
C ALA A 143 6.50 -8.00 8.15
N THR A 144 6.53 -8.97 7.24
CA THR A 144 6.72 -10.36 7.63
C THR A 144 8.09 -10.46 8.27
N THR A 145 8.19 -10.14 9.56
CA THR A 145 9.04 -10.86 10.47
C THR A 145 8.71 -12.30 10.13
N SER A 146 9.69 -13.03 9.61
CA SER A 146 9.57 -14.47 9.63
C SER A 146 9.33 -14.82 11.09
N VAL A 147 8.06 -14.98 11.47
CA VAL A 147 7.66 -15.56 12.72
C VAL A 147 8.00 -17.03 12.52
N THR A 148 9.28 -17.34 12.66
CA THR A 148 9.65 -18.56 13.34
C THR A 148 8.89 -18.47 14.65
N VAL A 149 7.88 -19.32 14.78
CA VAL A 149 7.03 -19.43 15.95
C VAL A 149 7.94 -19.61 17.17
N LEU A 150 8.22 -18.52 17.85
CA LEU A 150 8.76 -18.49 19.21
C LEU A 150 7.94 -17.41 19.90
N GLY A 151 7.05 -17.91 20.74
CA GLY A 151 5.86 -17.20 21.17
C GLY A 151 6.19 -15.87 21.83
N MET A 152 5.46 -14.83 21.42
CA MET A 152 5.17 -13.75 22.33
C MET A 152 3.76 -13.26 22.05
N VAL A 153 2.85 -13.73 22.90
CA VAL A 153 1.52 -13.16 23.12
C VAL A 153 1.75 -11.72 23.59
N MET A 154 1.64 -10.76 22.68
CA MET A 154 1.49 -9.36 23.05
C MET A 154 -0.01 -9.10 23.25
N GLY A 155 -0.48 -9.42 24.45
CA GLY A 155 -1.82 -9.09 24.91
C GLY A 155 -1.96 -7.59 25.06
N TYR A 156 -2.76 -6.97 24.21
CA TYR A 156 -3.31 -5.65 24.46
C TYR A 156 -4.68 -5.79 25.13
N GLY A 157 -4.77 -5.29 26.35
CA GLY A 157 -5.97 -4.64 26.90
C GLY A 157 -7.14 -5.52 27.30
N ALA A 158 -7.22 -5.86 28.58
CA ALA A 158 -8.49 -5.92 29.29
C ALA A 158 -8.34 -5.14 30.60
N LEU A 159 -8.63 -3.84 30.52
CA LEU A 159 -9.16 -3.11 31.66
C LEU A 159 -10.51 -3.74 31.97
N ASP A 160 -10.57 -4.58 32.99
CA ASP A 160 -11.84 -4.85 33.65
C ASP A 160 -11.66 -4.77 35.15
N MET A 161 -12.45 -3.86 35.70
CA MET A 161 -12.46 -3.37 37.05
C MET A 161 -13.64 -4.05 37.75
N TYR A 162 -13.40 -5.07 38.59
CA TYR A 162 -14.42 -5.56 39.55
C TYR A 162 -13.79 -6.12 40.84
N VAL A 163 -13.74 -5.26 41.86
CA VAL A 163 -14.44 -5.35 43.17
C VAL A 163 -14.57 -6.72 43.89
N TYR A 164 -14.10 -6.74 45.15
CA TYR A 164 -14.42 -7.61 46.32
C TYR A 164 -14.16 -9.13 46.19
N ARG A 165 -13.45 -9.79 47.12
CA ARG A 165 -13.68 -9.85 48.58
C ARG A 165 -12.43 -10.40 49.29
#